data_AF-A0A3N5FSH2-F1
#
_entry.id   AF-A0A3N5FSH2-F1
#
_cell.length_a   1.000
_cell.length_b   1.000
_cell.length_c   1.000
_cell.angle_alpha   90.00
_cell.angle_beta   90.00
_cell.angle_gamma   90.00
#
_symmetry.space_group_name_H-M   'P 1'
#
loop_
_entity.id
_entity.type
_entity.pdbx_description
1 polymer ?
#
loop_
_entity_poly.entity_id
_entity_poly.type
_entity_poly.pdbx_seq_one_letter_code
_entity_poly.pdbx_strand_id
1 'polypeptide(L)'
;MTKRLPATASFEELLAQRLTRRRLLQSGAALAPLALTGCGLLGSRSAHADAESGLTFKAIAGSAADAVILPPGYTYDLLIRWGESLSSATPDLDASRLADGVLFEARAAEHQRNQFGQNCDAIHFFPLDARGDRGILCVNNEYTDDALMFPGHPGFVGAVRGEGRGYVREHPGLVAVAQAAQGVAVVEVVRERGRWRFLKDSRFNRRITANTPVDISGPARGAALMRTKQDPDGVLALGTMGNCAGGRTPWGTYLTAEENIQDYFGNFADLRGRRDIDPFTTESHRRWRMWNTHSLYSWEVADPRFDLPQNPTEPFRFGWIVEIDPLDPSRAPVKRTALGRFAHEGASPVVAHDGRVAVYMGDDDKFEHVYKFVSEGRFNAKNAAANRDLLDHGALFVARFDASGRGQWLPLTYDPKGPLNAAAGFHDQGEVLIKARAAATLLGATPMDRPEDVEANPVTGRIYVACTRNEQRTASSNKGTYAGRDLDTGPNAANP
;
A
#
# COMPACT_ATOMS: atom_id res chain seq x y z
N MET A 1 28.88 40.95 2.22
CA MET A 1 27.87 40.57 3.25
C MET A 1 26.94 39.53 2.65
N THR A 2 27.25 38.26 2.87
CA THR A 2 26.42 37.12 2.47
C THR A 2 25.23 37.03 3.41
N LYS A 3 24.02 37.33 2.92
CA LYS A 3 22.77 37.05 3.63
C LYS A 3 22.68 35.53 3.82
N ARG A 4 22.88 35.06 5.06
CA ARG A 4 22.49 33.69 5.44
C ARG A 4 21.00 33.56 5.18
N LEU A 5 20.61 32.57 4.38
CA LEU A 5 19.24 32.11 4.30
C LEU A 5 18.80 31.71 5.72
N PRO A 6 17.58 32.07 6.16
CA PRO A 6 17.09 31.66 7.47
C PRO A 6 17.06 30.13 7.53
N ALA A 7 17.55 29.56 8.63
CA ALA A 7 17.45 28.13 8.87
C ALA A 7 15.98 27.70 8.80
N THR A 8 15.69 26.68 8.01
CA THR A 8 14.39 26.00 8.01
C THR A 8 14.15 25.43 9.41
N ALA A 9 13.06 25.86 10.05
CA ALA A 9 12.66 25.33 11.36
C ALA A 9 12.32 23.84 11.24
N SER A 10 12.70 23.01 12.21
CA SER A 10 12.38 21.58 12.22
C SER A 10 10.89 21.31 12.49
N PHE A 11 10.41 20.09 12.20
CA PHE A 11 9.04 19.70 12.58
C PHE A 11 8.75 19.86 14.06
N GLU A 12 9.70 19.51 14.92
CA GLU A 12 9.57 19.71 16.36
C GLU A 12 9.40 21.19 16.72
N GLU A 13 10.13 22.10 16.08
CA GLU A 13 10.01 23.54 16.29
C GLU A 13 8.67 24.08 15.78
N LEU A 14 8.20 23.62 14.61
CA LEU A 14 6.90 24.02 14.06
C LEU A 14 5.72 23.44 14.85
N LEU A 15 5.82 22.19 15.30
CA LEU A 15 4.86 21.55 16.19
C LEU A 15 4.83 22.25 17.54
N ALA A 16 5.99 22.50 18.14
CA ALA A 16 6.12 23.26 19.38
C ALA A 16 5.46 24.63 19.23
N GLN A 17 5.84 25.43 18.22
CA GLN A 17 5.24 26.74 17.96
C GLN A 17 3.71 26.68 17.81
N ARG A 18 3.16 25.65 17.17
CA ARG A 18 1.71 25.48 17.03
C ARG A 18 1.04 25.06 18.34
N LEU A 19 1.65 24.18 19.10
CA LEU A 19 1.18 23.83 20.45
C LEU A 19 1.22 25.06 21.37
N THR A 20 2.25 25.91 21.29
CA THR A 20 2.31 27.17 22.04
C THR A 20 1.23 28.14 21.58
N ARG A 21 1.02 28.33 20.27
CA ARG A 21 -0.06 29.20 19.73
C ARG A 21 -1.45 28.71 20.10
N ARG A 22 -1.69 27.39 20.06
CA ARG A 22 -2.97 26.78 20.46
C ARG A 22 -3.20 26.92 21.96
N ARG A 23 -2.17 26.76 22.79
CA ARG A 23 -2.22 27.08 24.22
C ARG A 23 -2.51 28.56 24.45
N LEU A 24 -1.87 29.48 23.71
CA LEU A 24 -2.08 30.92 23.83
C LEU A 24 -3.52 31.34 23.49
N LEU A 25 -4.12 30.70 22.47
CA LEU A 25 -5.52 30.91 22.07
C LEU A 25 -6.51 30.28 23.06
N GLN A 26 -6.18 29.12 23.66
CA GLN A 26 -6.99 28.49 24.71
C GLN A 26 -6.86 29.22 26.06
N SER A 27 -5.73 29.86 26.33
CA SER A 27 -5.51 30.69 27.52
C SER A 27 -6.00 32.14 27.38
N GLY A 28 -6.60 32.51 26.23
CA GLY A 28 -7.16 33.85 25.99
C GLY A 28 -8.32 34.27 26.90
N ALA A 29 -8.78 33.39 27.82
CA ALA A 29 -9.78 33.69 28.84
C ALA A 29 -9.19 33.96 30.25
N ALA A 30 -7.87 33.94 30.46
CA ALA A 30 -7.28 34.28 31.75
C ALA A 30 -5.88 34.90 31.61
N LEU A 31 -5.81 36.24 31.66
CA LEU A 31 -4.55 36.96 31.80
C LEU A 31 -4.26 37.23 33.29
N ALA A 32 -3.16 36.68 33.80
CA ALA A 32 -2.34 37.30 34.85
C ALA A 32 -0.87 36.83 34.70
N PRO A 33 0.14 37.70 34.90
CA PRO A 33 1.53 37.41 34.58
C PRO A 33 2.29 36.82 35.78
N LEU A 34 3.20 35.87 35.55
CA LEU A 34 4.28 35.58 36.48
C LEU A 34 5.55 35.09 35.76
N ALA A 35 6.67 35.53 36.32
CA ALA A 35 8.00 35.61 35.74
C ALA A 35 8.81 34.31 35.81
N LEU A 36 9.74 34.21 34.85
CA LEU A 36 11.07 33.58 34.83
C LEU A 36 11.51 32.68 36.00
N THR A 37 11.90 31.44 35.66
CA THR A 37 13.16 30.71 36.03
C THR A 37 13.04 29.28 35.45
N GLY A 38 13.93 28.80 34.58
CA GLY A 38 15.25 28.26 34.90
C GLY A 38 15.34 26.82 34.36
N CYS A 39 16.33 26.52 33.51
CA CYS A 39 16.59 25.19 32.95
C CYS A 39 16.75 24.11 34.03
N GLY A 40 16.17 22.93 33.80
CA GLY A 40 16.53 21.70 34.53
C GLY A 40 15.47 20.60 34.51
N LEU A 41 15.84 19.48 33.89
CA LEU A 41 15.29 18.12 34.04
C LEU A 41 14.06 17.74 33.19
N LEU A 42 14.37 17.00 32.11
CA LEU A 42 13.54 15.98 31.49
C LEU A 42 13.14 14.92 32.54
N GLY A 43 12.13 15.25 33.33
CA GLY A 43 11.35 14.29 34.09
C GLY A 43 10.05 14.05 33.35
N SER A 44 9.80 12.81 32.94
CA SER A 44 8.55 12.32 32.37
C SER A 44 7.39 12.65 33.32
N ARG A 45 6.80 13.84 33.15
CA ARG A 45 5.51 14.16 33.76
C ARG A 45 4.47 13.56 32.85
N SER A 46 3.97 12.38 33.26
CA SER A 46 2.69 11.85 32.81
C SER A 46 1.70 13.00 32.80
N ALA A 47 1.36 13.48 31.61
CA ALA A 47 0.29 14.43 31.46
C ALA A 47 -0.98 13.70 31.89
N HIS A 48 -1.57 14.13 33.00
CA HIS A 48 -2.93 13.76 33.36
C HIS A 48 -3.85 14.15 32.20
N ALA A 49 -4.19 13.17 31.38
CA ALA A 49 -5.28 13.24 30.44
C ALA A 49 -6.54 12.73 31.15
N ASP A 50 -7.03 13.49 32.13
CA ASP A 50 -8.43 13.37 32.57
C ASP A 50 -9.28 14.30 31.69
N ALA A 51 -9.38 13.93 30.42
CA ALA A 51 -10.60 14.14 29.67
C ALA A 51 -11.19 12.73 29.59
N GLU A 52 -12.42 12.50 30.07
CA GLU A 52 -13.07 11.17 30.09
C GLU A 52 -12.78 10.42 28.78
N SER A 53 -11.78 9.56 28.85
CA SER A 53 -11.30 8.83 27.70
C SER A 53 -12.35 7.77 27.44
N GLY A 54 -12.92 7.74 26.24
CA GLY A 54 -13.81 6.65 25.82
C GLY A 54 -13.15 5.26 25.79
N LEU A 55 -11.84 5.18 26.08
CA LEU A 55 -11.12 3.92 26.26
C LEU A 55 -11.48 3.30 27.61
N THR A 56 -12.00 2.07 27.57
CA THR A 56 -12.50 1.34 28.74
C THR A 56 -11.52 0.28 29.27
N PHE A 57 -10.37 0.10 28.63
CA PHE A 57 -9.37 -0.91 29.01
C PHE A 57 -8.17 -0.28 29.73
N LYS A 58 -7.52 -1.07 30.59
CA LYS A 58 -6.27 -0.68 31.22
C LYS A 58 -5.11 -0.87 30.23
N ALA A 59 -4.36 0.19 29.96
CA ALA A 59 -3.15 0.11 29.14
C ALA A 59 -2.15 -0.91 29.71
N ILE A 60 -1.51 -1.67 28.82
CA ILE A 60 -0.45 -2.63 29.15
C ILE A 60 0.93 -2.04 28.89
N ALA A 61 1.98 -2.65 29.46
CA ALA A 61 3.36 -2.30 29.15
C ALA A 61 3.85 -3.04 27.90
N GLY A 62 4.83 -2.47 27.20
CA GLY A 62 5.55 -3.18 26.15
C GLY A 62 6.29 -4.40 26.70
N SER A 63 6.43 -5.44 25.88
CA SER A 63 7.06 -6.72 26.24
C SER A 63 7.85 -7.27 25.05
N ALA A 64 8.91 -8.02 25.33
CA ALA A 64 9.70 -8.76 24.34
C ALA A 64 9.40 -10.27 24.36
N ALA A 65 8.38 -10.71 25.10
CA ALA A 65 7.95 -12.10 25.12
C ALA A 65 7.32 -12.48 23.78
N ASP A 66 7.58 -13.70 23.31
CA ASP A 66 6.91 -14.31 22.15
C ASP A 66 5.50 -14.78 22.53
N ALA A 67 4.63 -13.82 22.86
CA ALA A 67 3.26 -14.05 23.32
C ALA A 67 2.37 -12.84 23.02
N VAL A 68 1.10 -13.10 22.72
CA VAL A 68 0.08 -12.04 22.65
C VAL A 68 -0.35 -11.66 24.06
N ILE A 69 0.03 -10.46 24.49
CA ILE A 69 -0.29 -9.91 25.82
C ILE A 69 -1.45 -8.92 25.68
N LEU A 70 -2.51 -9.14 26.46
CA LEU A 70 -3.75 -8.35 26.40
C LEU A 70 -4.07 -7.67 27.74
N PRO A 71 -4.86 -6.59 27.74
CA PRO A 71 -5.44 -6.03 28.96
C PRO A 71 -6.27 -7.06 29.74
N PRO A 72 -6.42 -6.91 31.08
CA PRO A 72 -7.27 -7.79 31.87
C PRO A 72 -8.71 -7.87 31.31
N GLY A 73 -9.25 -9.09 31.22
CA GLY A 73 -10.61 -9.35 30.71
C GLY A 73 -10.70 -9.60 29.19
N TYR A 74 -9.58 -9.52 28.47
CA TYR A 74 -9.51 -9.83 27.04
C TYR A 74 -8.89 -11.20 26.79
N THR A 75 -9.33 -11.84 25.71
CA THR A 75 -8.81 -13.12 25.20
C THR A 75 -8.63 -13.02 23.69
N TYR A 76 -7.84 -13.94 23.12
CA TYR A 76 -7.72 -14.13 21.68
C TYR A 76 -7.85 -15.61 21.35
N ASP A 77 -8.27 -15.91 20.12
CA ASP A 77 -8.31 -17.25 19.55
C ASP A 77 -7.58 -17.22 18.20
N LEU A 78 -6.92 -18.32 17.83
CA LEU A 78 -6.42 -18.50 16.46
C LEU A 78 -7.61 -18.79 15.54
N LEU A 79 -7.77 -17.97 14.50
CA LEU A 79 -8.89 -18.10 13.55
C LEU A 79 -8.53 -18.95 12.33
N ILE A 80 -7.40 -18.62 11.70
CA ILE A 80 -6.80 -19.30 10.55
C ILE A 80 -5.31 -18.90 10.49
N ARG A 81 -4.45 -19.74 9.92
CA ARG A 81 -3.01 -19.49 9.75
C ARG A 81 -2.55 -19.89 8.35
N TRP A 82 -1.37 -19.40 7.96
CA TRP A 82 -0.71 -19.80 6.72
C TRP A 82 -0.71 -21.32 6.56
N GLY A 83 -1.05 -21.78 5.36
CA GLY A 83 -1.02 -23.20 5.01
C GLY A 83 -2.28 -23.99 5.38
N GLU A 84 -3.22 -23.42 6.15
CA GLU A 84 -4.53 -24.05 6.33
C GLU A 84 -5.33 -24.03 5.02
N SER A 85 -5.84 -25.20 4.62
CA SER A 85 -6.55 -25.36 3.34
C SER A 85 -7.94 -24.75 3.38
N LEU A 86 -8.28 -24.11 2.28
CA LEU A 86 -9.57 -23.48 2.06
C LEU A 86 -10.68 -24.51 1.78
N SER A 87 -10.30 -25.70 1.30
CA SER A 87 -11.20 -26.83 1.07
C SER A 87 -10.58 -28.14 1.57
N SER A 88 -11.43 -29.11 1.90
CA SER A 88 -11.05 -30.46 2.30
C SER A 88 -10.45 -31.29 1.15
N ALA A 89 -10.52 -30.80 -0.10
CA ALA A 89 -9.86 -31.45 -1.24
C ALA A 89 -8.35 -31.19 -1.28
N THR A 90 -7.85 -30.23 -0.50
CA THR A 90 -6.42 -29.92 -0.37
C THR A 90 -5.99 -30.23 1.07
N PRO A 91 -4.85 -30.92 1.28
CA PRO A 91 -4.34 -31.15 2.63
C PRO A 91 -3.81 -29.83 3.21
N ASP A 92 -4.01 -29.60 4.51
CA ASP A 92 -3.34 -28.51 5.22
C ASP A 92 -1.81 -28.69 5.12
N LEU A 93 -1.08 -27.59 5.04
CA LEU A 93 0.38 -27.60 5.09
C LEU A 93 0.84 -28.11 6.45
N ASP A 94 1.60 -29.21 6.45
CA ASP A 94 2.28 -29.68 7.65
C ASP A 94 3.56 -28.88 7.88
N ALA A 95 3.47 -27.84 8.70
CA ALA A 95 4.60 -26.98 9.03
C ALA A 95 5.78 -27.73 9.64
N SER A 96 5.57 -28.90 10.26
CA SER A 96 6.67 -29.71 10.81
C SER A 96 7.59 -30.29 9.73
N ARG A 97 7.11 -30.40 8.48
CA ARG A 97 7.84 -30.92 7.32
C ARG A 97 8.48 -29.83 6.46
N LEU A 98 8.44 -28.56 6.91
CA LEU A 98 9.11 -27.45 6.21
C LEU A 98 10.62 -27.72 6.09
N ALA A 99 11.27 -28.14 7.18
CA ALA A 99 12.69 -28.48 7.20
C ALA A 99 13.05 -29.66 6.28
N ASP A 100 12.10 -30.56 6.02
CA ASP A 100 12.26 -31.70 5.10
C ASP A 100 11.97 -31.34 3.64
N GLY A 101 11.59 -30.08 3.37
CA GLY A 101 11.36 -29.59 2.02
C GLY A 101 9.99 -29.97 1.44
N VAL A 102 8.93 -30.05 2.25
CA VAL A 102 7.56 -30.33 1.79
C VAL A 102 7.10 -29.39 0.66
N LEU A 103 7.61 -28.15 0.63
CA LEU A 103 7.29 -27.18 -0.41
C LEU A 103 8.06 -27.38 -1.73
N PHE A 104 8.98 -28.35 -1.81
CA PHE A 104 9.59 -28.79 -3.07
C PHE A 104 8.81 -29.92 -3.76
N GLU A 105 7.80 -30.47 -3.11
CA GLU A 105 6.97 -31.53 -3.69
C GLU A 105 6.20 -31.01 -4.92
N ALA A 106 5.99 -31.88 -5.90
CA ALA A 106 5.45 -31.49 -7.22
C ALA A 106 4.10 -30.76 -7.17
N ARG A 107 3.27 -31.01 -6.13
CA ARG A 107 1.95 -30.40 -5.96
C ARG A 107 1.94 -29.23 -4.97
N ALA A 108 3.08 -28.84 -4.41
CA ALA A 108 3.15 -27.78 -3.40
C ALA A 108 2.51 -26.47 -3.88
N ALA A 109 2.80 -26.04 -5.12
CA ALA A 109 2.22 -24.82 -5.67
C ALA A 109 0.70 -24.94 -5.92
N GLU A 110 0.24 -26.13 -6.34
CA GLU A 110 -1.19 -26.40 -6.52
C GLU A 110 -1.93 -26.36 -5.17
N HIS A 111 -1.34 -26.92 -4.12
CA HIS A 111 -1.88 -26.90 -2.76
C HIS A 111 -1.87 -25.49 -2.19
N GLN A 112 -0.78 -24.74 -2.34
CA GLN A 112 -0.67 -23.38 -1.84
C GLN A 112 -1.70 -22.43 -2.48
N ARG A 113 -2.12 -22.66 -3.74
CA ARG A 113 -3.24 -21.94 -4.38
C ARG A 113 -4.60 -22.19 -3.72
N ASN A 114 -4.73 -23.24 -2.90
CA ASN A 114 -5.93 -23.58 -2.15
C ASN A 114 -5.70 -23.56 -0.63
N GLN A 115 -4.57 -23.01 -0.17
CA GLN A 115 -4.26 -22.79 1.24
C GLN A 115 -4.21 -21.30 1.54
N PHE A 116 -4.46 -20.92 2.78
CA PHE A 116 -4.28 -19.55 3.25
C PHE A 116 -2.82 -19.10 3.04
N GLY A 117 -2.62 -17.85 2.62
CA GLY A 117 -1.29 -17.33 2.27
C GLY A 117 -0.43 -16.97 3.50
N GLN A 118 0.80 -16.54 3.24
CA GLN A 118 1.77 -16.14 4.28
C GLN A 118 1.67 -14.63 4.56
N ASN A 119 2.26 -14.19 5.68
CA ASN A 119 2.41 -12.79 6.12
C ASN A 119 1.13 -11.99 5.89
N CYS A 120 0.15 -12.32 6.73
CA CYS A 120 -1.17 -11.73 6.66
C CYS A 120 -1.10 -10.27 7.04
N ASP A 121 -1.75 -9.44 6.24
CA ASP A 121 -1.81 -7.99 6.46
C ASP A 121 -3.30 -7.57 6.58
N ALA A 122 -3.74 -6.54 5.86
CA ALA A 122 -5.08 -5.98 5.98
C ALA A 122 -6.18 -7.04 6.00
N ILE A 123 -7.16 -6.80 6.87
CA ILE A 123 -8.31 -7.66 7.09
C ILE A 123 -9.59 -6.83 7.12
N HIS A 124 -10.59 -7.24 6.35
CA HIS A 124 -11.92 -6.63 6.38
C HIS A 124 -13.03 -7.68 6.46
N PHE A 125 -13.99 -7.45 7.35
CA PHE A 125 -15.16 -8.30 7.56
C PHE A 125 -16.39 -7.80 6.81
N PHE A 126 -17.02 -8.71 6.06
CA PHE A 126 -18.24 -8.50 5.28
C PHE A 126 -19.35 -9.39 5.83
N PRO A 127 -20.35 -8.83 6.54
CA PRO A 127 -21.41 -9.63 7.15
C PRO A 127 -22.27 -10.34 6.09
N LEU A 128 -22.57 -11.62 6.35
CA LEU A 128 -23.50 -12.44 5.56
C LEU A 128 -24.89 -12.57 6.23
N ASP A 129 -25.01 -12.10 7.47
CA ASP A 129 -26.28 -12.03 8.20
C ASP A 129 -26.43 -10.70 8.93
N ALA A 130 -27.66 -10.39 9.36
CA ALA A 130 -27.98 -9.14 10.03
C ALA A 130 -27.35 -9.01 11.44
N ARG A 131 -26.99 -10.13 12.06
CA ARG A 131 -26.38 -10.13 13.41
C ARG A 131 -24.86 -9.92 13.36
N GLY A 132 -24.25 -10.06 12.19
CA GLY A 132 -22.80 -10.12 12.04
C GLY A 132 -22.20 -11.34 12.73
N ASP A 133 -22.95 -12.44 12.86
CA ASP A 133 -22.43 -13.72 13.40
C ASP A 133 -21.82 -14.58 12.30
N ARG A 134 -22.06 -14.28 11.04
CA ARG A 134 -21.48 -14.95 9.89
C ARG A 134 -21.00 -13.91 8.91
N GLY A 135 -19.84 -14.13 8.31
CA GLY A 135 -19.30 -13.19 7.34
C GLY A 135 -18.13 -13.73 6.56
N ILE A 136 -17.64 -12.90 5.64
CA ILE A 136 -16.45 -13.15 4.84
C ILE A 136 -15.35 -12.25 5.36
N LEU A 137 -14.15 -12.80 5.52
CA LEU A 137 -12.92 -12.04 5.69
C LEU A 137 -12.20 -12.00 4.35
N CYS A 138 -11.86 -10.81 3.89
CA CYS A 138 -10.78 -10.64 2.93
C CYS A 138 -9.51 -10.31 3.71
N VAL A 139 -8.46 -11.08 3.48
CA VAL A 139 -7.17 -10.94 4.17
C VAL A 139 -6.08 -10.87 3.12
N ASN A 140 -5.25 -9.82 3.16
CA ASN A 140 -4.08 -9.73 2.31
C ASN A 140 -2.99 -10.70 2.76
N ASN A 141 -2.20 -11.18 1.81
CA ASN A 141 -1.00 -11.99 2.01
C ASN A 141 0.14 -11.28 1.28
N GLU A 142 0.87 -10.44 2.01
CA GLU A 142 1.67 -9.38 1.43
C GLU A 142 2.93 -9.91 0.73
N TYR A 143 3.68 -10.75 1.43
CA TYR A 143 4.96 -11.28 0.98
C TYR A 143 5.24 -12.68 1.53
N THR A 144 6.36 -13.27 1.12
CA THR A 144 6.85 -14.54 1.67
C THR A 144 8.18 -14.38 2.40
N ASP A 145 8.36 -15.11 3.49
CA ASP A 145 9.69 -15.33 4.05
C ASP A 145 10.22 -16.66 3.52
N ASP A 146 10.94 -16.58 2.40
CA ASP A 146 11.42 -17.75 1.68
C ASP A 146 12.40 -18.59 2.50
N ALA A 147 13.08 -18.02 3.51
CA ALA A 147 13.93 -18.79 4.44
C ALA A 147 13.12 -19.65 5.43
N LEU A 148 11.89 -19.23 5.76
CA LEU A 148 10.97 -20.04 6.55
C LEU A 148 10.23 -21.09 5.69
N MET A 149 10.13 -20.86 4.38
CA MET A 149 9.45 -21.78 3.45
C MET A 149 10.38 -22.87 2.91
N PHE A 150 11.62 -22.53 2.56
CA PHE A 150 12.51 -23.40 1.78
C PHE A 150 13.84 -23.63 2.51
N PRO A 151 14.14 -24.88 2.92
CA PRO A 151 15.39 -25.22 3.59
C PRO A 151 16.64 -24.77 2.84
N GLY A 152 17.51 -24.03 3.51
CA GLY A 152 18.77 -23.54 2.94
C GLY A 152 18.62 -22.30 2.04
N HIS A 153 17.42 -21.73 1.90
CA HIS A 153 17.26 -20.45 1.22
C HIS A 153 18.01 -19.34 2.00
N PRO A 154 18.71 -18.41 1.32
CA PRO A 154 19.59 -17.43 1.97
C PRO A 154 18.86 -16.31 2.72
N GLY A 155 17.52 -16.32 2.69
CA GLY A 155 16.64 -15.33 3.33
C GLY A 155 16.83 -13.92 2.78
N PHE A 156 16.19 -12.93 3.42
CA PHE A 156 16.25 -11.54 2.98
C PHE A 156 17.69 -10.99 2.91
N VAL A 157 18.55 -11.37 3.86
CA VAL A 157 19.93 -10.86 3.92
C VAL A 157 20.75 -11.28 2.70
N GLY A 158 20.67 -12.56 2.29
CA GLY A 158 21.36 -13.01 1.10
C GLY A 158 20.61 -12.66 -0.19
N ALA A 159 19.28 -12.56 -0.15
CA ALA A 159 18.48 -12.06 -1.28
C ALA A 159 18.91 -10.65 -1.71
N VAL A 160 19.11 -9.72 -0.76
CA VAL A 160 19.64 -8.36 -1.03
C VAL A 160 21.04 -8.37 -1.66
N ARG A 161 21.80 -9.46 -1.50
CA ARG A 161 23.13 -9.66 -2.11
C ARG A 161 23.07 -10.42 -3.44
N GLY A 162 21.89 -10.85 -3.88
CA GLY A 162 21.66 -11.61 -5.10
C GLY A 162 21.93 -13.11 -4.96
N GLU A 163 22.12 -13.62 -3.74
CA GLU A 163 22.38 -15.03 -3.47
C GLU A 163 21.14 -15.91 -3.80
N GLY A 164 19.94 -15.34 -3.70
CA GLY A 164 18.68 -16.00 -4.06
C GLY A 164 18.63 -16.47 -5.53
N ARG A 165 19.34 -15.80 -6.46
CA ARG A 165 19.36 -16.21 -7.87
C ARG A 165 19.99 -17.57 -8.08
N GLY A 166 21.04 -17.91 -7.33
CA GLY A 166 21.66 -19.24 -7.39
C GLY A 166 20.66 -20.31 -6.94
N TYR A 167 20.03 -20.04 -5.80
CA TYR A 167 19.05 -20.93 -5.20
C TYR A 167 17.83 -21.18 -6.10
N VAL A 168 17.25 -20.13 -6.71
CA VAL A 168 16.12 -20.28 -7.64
C VAL A 168 16.50 -21.06 -8.91
N ARG A 169 17.75 -20.97 -9.40
CA ARG A 169 18.19 -21.79 -10.54
C ARG A 169 18.22 -23.28 -10.19
N GLU A 170 18.60 -23.61 -8.97
CA GLU A 170 18.65 -24.99 -8.46
C GLU A 170 17.25 -25.52 -8.13
N HIS A 171 16.34 -24.63 -7.69
CA HIS A 171 15.00 -24.97 -7.22
C HIS A 171 13.89 -24.11 -7.87
N PRO A 172 13.74 -24.11 -9.21
CA PRO A 172 12.85 -23.16 -9.90
C PRO A 172 11.37 -23.32 -9.53
N GLY A 173 10.96 -24.50 -9.06
CA GLY A 173 9.58 -24.76 -8.60
C GLY A 173 9.14 -23.92 -7.40
N LEU A 174 10.08 -23.40 -6.60
CA LEU A 174 9.75 -22.56 -5.43
C LEU A 174 9.01 -21.29 -5.85
N VAL A 175 9.33 -20.72 -7.02
CA VAL A 175 8.73 -19.46 -7.50
C VAL A 175 7.21 -19.61 -7.64
N ALA A 176 6.74 -20.76 -8.14
CA ALA A 176 5.31 -21.02 -8.26
C ALA A 176 4.61 -21.18 -6.91
N VAL A 177 5.32 -21.66 -5.88
CA VAL A 177 4.81 -21.76 -4.50
C VAL A 177 4.75 -20.36 -3.87
N ALA A 178 5.83 -19.57 -3.96
CA ALA A 178 5.90 -18.21 -3.44
C ALA A 178 4.82 -17.31 -4.07
N GLN A 179 4.69 -17.34 -5.40
CA GLN A 179 3.62 -16.63 -6.13
C GLN A 179 2.20 -17.05 -5.68
N ALA A 180 2.01 -18.31 -5.29
CA ALA A 180 0.73 -18.82 -4.79
C ALA A 180 0.49 -18.47 -3.31
N ALA A 181 1.54 -18.20 -2.53
CA ALA A 181 1.45 -17.86 -1.11
C ALA A 181 1.08 -16.39 -0.86
N GLN A 182 1.26 -15.52 -1.86
CA GLN A 182 0.93 -14.10 -1.81
C GLN A 182 -0.43 -13.79 -2.46
N GLY A 183 -0.94 -12.57 -2.27
CA GLY A 183 -2.19 -12.09 -2.85
C GLY A 183 -3.27 -11.80 -1.81
N VAL A 184 -4.45 -12.36 -1.99
CA VAL A 184 -5.59 -12.22 -1.06
C VAL A 184 -6.23 -13.58 -0.78
N ALA A 185 -6.56 -13.83 0.48
CA ALA A 185 -7.43 -14.91 0.90
C ALA A 185 -8.83 -14.36 1.23
N VAL A 186 -9.84 -14.91 0.56
CA VAL A 186 -11.26 -14.70 0.88
C VAL A 186 -11.73 -15.94 1.63
N VAL A 187 -12.17 -15.78 2.88
CA VAL A 187 -12.57 -16.90 3.73
C VAL A 187 -13.86 -16.62 4.49
N GLU A 188 -14.75 -17.61 4.58
CA GLU A 188 -15.95 -17.51 5.40
C GLU A 188 -15.65 -17.83 6.87
N VAL A 189 -16.23 -17.05 7.78
CA VAL A 189 -16.15 -17.25 9.23
C VAL A 189 -17.53 -17.21 9.86
N VAL A 190 -17.69 -17.96 10.94
CA VAL A 190 -18.92 -18.01 11.74
C VAL A 190 -18.60 -17.90 13.23
N ARG A 191 -19.42 -17.14 13.95
CA ARG A 191 -19.39 -16.97 15.40
C ARG A 191 -20.42 -17.88 16.02
N GLU A 192 -19.96 -18.82 16.82
CA GLU A 192 -20.82 -19.75 17.56
C GLU A 192 -20.39 -19.82 19.01
N ARG A 193 -21.38 -19.72 19.92
CA ARG A 193 -21.15 -19.71 21.37
C ARG A 193 -20.06 -18.70 21.77
N GLY A 194 -20.09 -17.53 21.14
CA GLY A 194 -19.16 -16.42 21.42
C GLY A 194 -17.78 -16.53 20.76
N ARG A 195 -17.46 -17.60 20.02
CA ARG A 195 -16.15 -17.79 19.37
C ARG A 195 -16.25 -17.83 17.86
N TRP A 196 -15.31 -17.17 17.20
CA TRP A 196 -15.17 -17.22 15.74
C TRP A 196 -14.47 -18.50 15.31
N ARG A 197 -14.87 -19.04 14.17
CA ARG A 197 -14.16 -20.12 13.48
C ARG A 197 -14.13 -19.87 11.98
N PHE A 198 -13.07 -20.33 11.34
CA PHE A 198 -13.00 -20.50 9.91
C PHE A 198 -13.95 -21.63 9.44
N LEU A 199 -14.71 -21.39 8.38
CA LEU A 199 -15.56 -22.38 7.72
C LEU A 199 -14.87 -22.91 6.46
N LYS A 200 -14.19 -24.05 6.61
CA LYS A 200 -13.63 -24.82 5.49
C LYS A 200 -14.74 -25.27 4.53
N ASP A 201 -14.43 -25.42 3.25
CA ASP A 201 -15.37 -25.80 2.18
C ASP A 201 -16.52 -24.81 1.90
N SER A 202 -16.42 -23.57 2.41
CA SER A 202 -17.37 -22.54 1.98
C SER A 202 -17.21 -22.24 0.50
N ARG A 203 -18.35 -22.08 -0.20
CA ARG A 203 -18.39 -21.64 -1.60
C ARG A 203 -17.74 -20.28 -1.84
N PHE A 204 -17.59 -19.46 -0.80
CA PHE A 204 -16.94 -18.15 -0.89
C PHE A 204 -15.42 -18.24 -0.78
N ASN A 205 -14.89 -19.34 -0.25
CA ASN A 205 -13.46 -19.47 0.00
C ASN A 205 -12.69 -19.45 -1.33
N ARG A 206 -11.72 -18.54 -1.46
CA ARG A 206 -10.91 -18.40 -2.67
C ARG A 206 -9.56 -17.76 -2.35
N ARG A 207 -8.52 -18.20 -3.07
CA ARG A 207 -7.26 -17.45 -3.20
C ARG A 207 -7.25 -16.64 -4.48
N ILE A 208 -6.77 -15.41 -4.35
CA ILE A 208 -6.31 -14.56 -5.45
C ILE A 208 -4.80 -14.47 -5.26
N THR A 209 -4.04 -14.74 -6.30
CA THR A 209 -2.58 -14.94 -6.23
C THR A 209 -1.86 -14.08 -7.26
N ALA A 210 -0.51 -14.11 -7.25
CA ALA A 210 0.32 -13.44 -8.26
C ALA A 210 0.18 -13.99 -9.69
N ASN A 211 -0.69 -15.00 -9.90
CA ASN A 211 -1.03 -15.56 -11.22
C ASN A 211 -2.54 -15.60 -11.51
N THR A 212 -3.39 -15.08 -10.62
CA THR A 212 -4.84 -15.03 -10.86
C THR A 212 -5.14 -13.99 -11.93
N PRO A 213 -5.96 -14.26 -12.98
CA PRO A 213 -6.36 -13.23 -13.92
C PRO A 213 -7.10 -12.07 -13.22
N VAL A 214 -6.63 -10.84 -13.43
CA VAL A 214 -7.17 -9.60 -12.86
C VAL A 214 -7.46 -8.62 -14.00
N ASP A 215 -8.69 -8.15 -14.11
CA ASP A 215 -9.07 -7.17 -15.13
C ASP A 215 -8.43 -5.80 -14.85
N ILE A 216 -8.17 -5.01 -15.89
CA ILE A 216 -7.73 -3.62 -15.76
C ILE A 216 -8.89 -2.71 -16.17
N SER A 217 -9.25 -1.74 -15.34
CA SER A 217 -10.28 -0.74 -15.66
C SER A 217 -9.83 0.69 -15.36
N GLY A 218 -10.58 1.68 -15.85
CA GLY A 218 -10.26 3.09 -15.74
C GLY A 218 -9.32 3.61 -16.84
N PRO A 219 -8.81 4.84 -16.71
CA PRO A 219 -8.21 5.57 -17.84
C PRO A 219 -6.91 4.99 -18.39
N ALA A 220 -6.19 4.14 -17.64
CA ALA A 220 -4.98 3.49 -18.14
C ALA A 220 -5.25 2.16 -18.86
N ARG A 221 -6.49 1.65 -18.83
CA ARG A 221 -6.85 0.41 -19.54
C ARG A 221 -6.54 0.53 -21.03
N GLY A 222 -5.72 -0.39 -21.54
CA GLY A 222 -5.32 -0.47 -22.94
C GLY A 222 -4.29 0.57 -23.40
N ALA A 223 -3.75 1.38 -22.47
CA ALA A 223 -2.64 2.28 -22.75
C ALA A 223 -1.41 1.50 -23.23
N ALA A 224 -0.57 2.13 -24.06
CA ALA A 224 0.60 1.47 -24.64
C ALA A 224 1.54 0.87 -23.59
N LEU A 225 1.72 1.56 -22.45
CA LEU A 225 2.53 1.09 -21.32
C LEU A 225 1.92 -0.11 -20.55
N MET A 226 0.64 -0.44 -20.75
CA MET A 226 -0.01 -1.61 -20.11
C MET A 226 0.06 -2.88 -20.96
N ARG A 227 0.51 -2.77 -22.21
CA ARG A 227 0.56 -3.88 -23.17
C ARG A 227 1.82 -4.70 -22.99
N THR A 228 1.69 -6.01 -23.04
CA THR A 228 2.82 -6.95 -23.07
C THR A 228 2.67 -7.93 -24.22
N LYS A 229 3.64 -8.82 -24.41
CA LYS A 229 3.52 -9.89 -25.40
C LYS A 229 2.37 -10.86 -25.09
N GLN A 230 2.09 -11.08 -23.82
CA GLN A 230 1.05 -12.02 -23.36
C GLN A 230 -0.34 -11.37 -23.31
N ASP A 231 -0.40 -10.04 -23.19
CA ASP A 231 -1.63 -9.26 -23.27
C ASP A 231 -1.40 -8.02 -24.16
N PRO A 232 -1.53 -8.17 -25.50
CA PRO A 232 -1.28 -7.09 -26.44
C PRO A 232 -2.33 -5.98 -26.38
N ASP A 233 -3.49 -6.24 -25.77
CA ASP A 233 -4.56 -5.25 -25.62
C ASP A 233 -4.38 -4.40 -24.36
N GLY A 234 -3.63 -4.88 -23.35
CA GLY A 234 -3.32 -4.12 -22.12
C GLY A 234 -4.52 -3.99 -21.19
N VAL A 235 -5.32 -5.06 -21.09
CA VAL A 235 -6.64 -5.06 -20.43
C VAL A 235 -6.75 -6.09 -19.31
N LEU A 236 -5.78 -6.99 -19.18
CA LEU A 236 -5.76 -8.07 -18.19
C LEU A 236 -4.36 -8.17 -17.60
N ALA A 237 -4.22 -8.28 -16.28
CA ALA A 237 -2.95 -8.62 -15.62
C ALA A 237 -3.01 -10.03 -15.03
N LEU A 238 -1.87 -10.72 -14.98
CA LEU A 238 -1.75 -11.96 -14.21
C LEU A 238 -1.31 -11.62 -12.79
N GLY A 239 -2.31 -11.49 -11.92
CA GLY A 239 -2.16 -11.45 -10.48
C GLY A 239 -2.22 -10.08 -9.83
N THR A 240 -2.10 -10.17 -8.51
CA THR A 240 -1.84 -9.07 -7.57
C THR A 240 -0.81 -9.57 -6.55
N MET A 241 0.08 -8.69 -6.10
CA MET A 241 1.22 -9.03 -5.24
C MET A 241 1.70 -7.80 -4.47
N GLY A 242 2.48 -8.00 -3.40
CA GLY A 242 2.82 -6.93 -2.47
C GLY A 242 1.57 -6.30 -1.88
N ASN A 243 0.58 -7.15 -1.55
CA ASN A 243 -0.72 -6.74 -1.05
C ASN A 243 -0.58 -6.28 0.41
N CYS A 244 -0.39 -4.98 0.65
CA CYS A 244 -0.11 -4.39 1.96
C CYS A 244 -1.38 -4.23 2.79
N ALA A 245 -1.81 -3.00 3.07
CA ALA A 245 -3.08 -2.71 3.71
C ALA A 245 -4.25 -2.74 2.70
N GLY A 246 -5.37 -2.12 3.05
CA GLY A 246 -6.58 -2.23 2.24
C GLY A 246 -7.66 -1.23 2.58
N GLY A 247 -8.88 -1.56 2.17
CA GLY A 247 -10.05 -0.77 2.49
C GLY A 247 -11.34 -1.44 2.10
N ARG A 248 -12.46 -0.83 2.50
CA ARG A 248 -13.81 -1.31 2.20
C ARG A 248 -14.63 -0.21 1.55
N THR A 249 -15.22 -0.52 0.40
CA THR A 249 -16.11 0.43 -0.26
C THR A 249 -17.47 0.49 0.43
N PRO A 250 -18.19 1.62 0.33
CA PRO A 250 -19.56 1.75 0.80
C PRO A 250 -20.56 0.79 0.12
N TRP A 251 -20.22 0.21 -1.04
CA TRP A 251 -21.04 -0.75 -1.77
C TRP A 251 -20.64 -2.21 -1.52
N GLY A 252 -19.75 -2.48 -0.57
CA GLY A 252 -19.50 -3.83 -0.05
C GLY A 252 -18.44 -4.64 -0.80
N THR A 253 -17.54 -3.97 -1.51
CA THR A 253 -16.34 -4.59 -2.11
C THR A 253 -15.10 -4.32 -1.25
N TYR A 254 -14.11 -5.18 -1.41
CA TYR A 254 -12.80 -5.06 -0.77
C TYR A 254 -11.81 -4.37 -1.71
N LEU A 255 -10.96 -3.50 -1.17
CA LEU A 255 -9.84 -2.88 -1.85
C LEU A 255 -8.56 -3.43 -1.25
N THR A 256 -7.73 -4.08 -2.07
CA THR A 256 -6.36 -4.47 -1.70
C THR A 256 -5.36 -3.57 -2.41
N ALA A 257 -4.25 -3.27 -1.77
CA ALA A 257 -3.28 -2.28 -2.21
C ALA A 257 -1.95 -2.94 -2.59
N GLU A 258 -1.50 -2.75 -3.83
CA GLU A 258 -0.19 -3.22 -4.29
C GLU A 258 0.88 -2.17 -3.95
N GLU A 259 1.83 -2.54 -3.11
CA GLU A 259 2.79 -1.62 -2.49
C GLU A 259 4.21 -1.82 -3.08
N ASN A 260 5.02 -2.71 -2.48
CA ASN A 260 6.44 -2.93 -2.80
C ASN A 260 6.69 -3.74 -4.09
N ILE A 261 6.07 -3.37 -5.21
CA ILE A 261 6.15 -4.13 -6.48
C ILE A 261 7.57 -4.18 -7.06
N GLN A 262 8.46 -3.26 -6.69
CA GLN A 262 9.85 -3.26 -7.13
C GLN A 262 10.63 -4.51 -6.69
N ASP A 263 10.19 -5.17 -5.61
CA ASP A 263 10.90 -6.32 -5.04
C ASP A 263 10.76 -7.59 -5.89
N TYR A 264 9.88 -7.59 -6.89
CA TYR A 264 9.60 -8.73 -7.74
C TYR A 264 10.27 -8.66 -9.11
N PHE A 265 10.77 -7.49 -9.54
CA PHE A 265 11.32 -7.29 -10.89
C PHE A 265 12.83 -7.03 -10.86
N GLY A 266 13.57 -7.78 -11.68
CA GLY A 266 15.03 -7.77 -11.72
C GLY A 266 15.63 -7.20 -13.00
N ASN A 267 16.96 -7.02 -12.99
CA ASN A 267 17.79 -6.65 -14.15
C ASN A 267 17.50 -5.24 -14.75
N PHE A 268 17.21 -4.24 -13.91
CA PHE A 268 16.97 -2.87 -14.39
C PHE A 268 18.18 -2.23 -15.09
N ALA A 269 19.42 -2.58 -14.70
CA ALA A 269 20.62 -2.01 -15.33
C ALA A 269 20.73 -2.39 -16.82
N ASP A 270 20.32 -3.62 -17.16
CA ASP A 270 20.31 -4.12 -18.53
C ASP A 270 19.21 -3.43 -19.36
N LEU A 271 18.02 -3.24 -18.78
CA LEU A 271 16.94 -2.47 -19.40
C LEU A 271 17.39 -1.03 -19.69
N ARG A 272 18.02 -0.38 -18.71
CA ARG A 272 18.54 0.99 -18.84
C ARG A 272 19.61 1.12 -19.93
N GLY A 273 20.35 0.05 -20.22
CA GLY A 273 21.36 0.01 -21.30
C GLY A 273 20.76 -0.04 -22.71
N ARG A 274 19.46 -0.37 -22.85
CA ARG A 274 18.79 -0.45 -24.14
C ARG A 274 18.47 0.92 -24.71
N ARG A 275 18.67 1.07 -26.03
CA ARG A 275 18.43 2.33 -26.77
C ARG A 275 17.05 2.39 -27.42
N ASP A 276 16.34 1.27 -27.46
CA ASP A 276 15.03 1.13 -28.07
C ASP A 276 13.88 1.31 -27.06
N ILE A 277 14.20 1.63 -25.81
CA ILE A 277 13.23 1.92 -24.75
C ILE A 277 13.11 3.44 -24.58
N ASP A 278 11.87 3.92 -24.49
CA ASP A 278 11.58 5.32 -24.19
C ASP A 278 12.28 5.76 -22.88
N PRO A 279 13.09 6.83 -22.89
CA PRO A 279 13.71 7.38 -21.68
C PRO A 279 12.73 7.64 -20.54
N PHE A 280 11.48 8.02 -20.81
CA PHE A 280 10.47 8.22 -19.76
C PHE A 280 10.01 6.92 -19.11
N THR A 281 10.04 5.81 -19.86
CA THR A 281 9.80 4.46 -19.31
C THR A 281 10.92 4.07 -18.35
N THR A 282 12.18 4.22 -18.77
CA THR A 282 13.35 3.96 -17.93
C THR A 282 13.37 4.84 -16.68
N GLU A 283 13.02 6.12 -16.80
CA GLU A 283 12.92 7.05 -15.67
C GLU A 283 11.80 6.64 -14.70
N SER A 284 10.66 6.14 -15.19
CA SER A 284 9.58 5.65 -14.33
C SER A 284 10.03 4.46 -13.48
N HIS A 285 10.75 3.50 -14.07
CA HIS A 285 11.36 2.38 -13.34
C HIS A 285 12.40 2.83 -12.33
N ARG A 286 13.23 3.83 -12.68
CA ARG A 286 14.20 4.43 -11.75
C ARG A 286 13.50 5.06 -10.53
N ARG A 287 12.38 5.75 -10.74
CA ARG A 287 11.58 6.36 -9.66
C ARG A 287 10.93 5.33 -8.73
N TRP A 288 10.62 4.16 -9.26
CA TRP A 288 10.19 2.99 -8.48
C TRP A 288 11.35 2.25 -7.81
N ARG A 289 12.59 2.74 -7.97
CA ARG A 289 13.80 2.15 -7.37
C ARG A 289 14.00 0.68 -7.75
N MET A 290 13.63 0.33 -8.98
CA MET A 290 13.79 -1.03 -9.52
C MET A 290 15.23 -1.53 -9.36
N TRP A 291 15.36 -2.82 -9.01
CA TRP A 291 16.65 -3.41 -8.68
C TRP A 291 17.55 -3.56 -9.92
N ASN A 292 18.80 -3.12 -9.80
CA ASN A 292 19.73 -3.07 -10.93
C ASN A 292 20.08 -4.46 -11.48
N THR A 293 20.31 -5.45 -10.62
CA THR A 293 20.86 -6.76 -11.03
C THR A 293 20.02 -7.96 -10.64
N HIS A 294 19.16 -7.88 -9.63
CA HIS A 294 18.35 -9.00 -9.17
C HIS A 294 17.17 -8.47 -8.37
N SER A 295 16.00 -9.10 -8.47
CA SER A 295 14.90 -8.78 -7.57
C SER A 295 15.12 -9.42 -6.19
N LEU A 296 14.34 -9.00 -5.19
CA LEU A 296 14.40 -9.59 -3.85
C LEU A 296 14.05 -11.08 -3.89
N TYR A 297 13.04 -11.46 -4.67
CA TYR A 297 12.57 -12.86 -4.75
C TYR A 297 13.24 -13.67 -5.88
N SER A 298 14.04 -13.02 -6.72
CA SER A 298 14.70 -13.66 -7.87
C SER A 298 13.72 -14.39 -8.83
N TRP A 299 12.44 -13.98 -8.88
CA TRP A 299 11.42 -14.61 -9.72
C TRP A 299 11.77 -14.54 -11.20
N GLU A 300 12.47 -13.50 -11.64
CA GLU A 300 12.94 -13.31 -13.01
C GLU A 300 13.83 -14.44 -13.52
N VAL A 301 14.38 -15.26 -12.62
CA VAL A 301 15.21 -16.41 -12.97
C VAL A 301 14.37 -17.57 -13.52
N ALA A 302 13.16 -17.78 -13.01
CA ALA A 302 12.29 -18.90 -13.40
C ALA A 302 11.04 -18.46 -14.17
N ASP A 303 10.61 -17.21 -13.99
CA ASP A 303 9.47 -16.61 -14.69
C ASP A 303 9.90 -15.32 -15.41
N PRO A 304 10.11 -15.37 -16.75
CA PRO A 304 10.56 -14.23 -17.54
C PRO A 304 9.63 -13.01 -17.48
N ARG A 305 8.37 -13.17 -17.02
CA ARG A 305 7.43 -12.06 -16.81
C ARG A 305 8.02 -10.99 -15.89
N PHE A 306 8.85 -11.41 -14.93
CA PHE A 306 9.49 -10.55 -13.94
C PHE A 306 10.86 -10.01 -14.37
N ASP A 307 11.32 -10.36 -15.58
CA ASP A 307 12.60 -9.90 -16.13
C ASP A 307 12.43 -8.60 -16.94
N LEU A 308 12.93 -7.47 -16.41
CA LEU A 308 12.72 -6.14 -16.99
C LEU A 308 13.20 -6.00 -18.44
N PRO A 309 14.39 -6.51 -18.86
CA PRO A 309 14.81 -6.47 -20.25
C PRO A 309 13.90 -7.28 -21.18
N GLN A 310 13.24 -8.34 -20.71
CA GLN A 310 12.35 -9.15 -21.54
C GLN A 310 10.92 -8.59 -21.60
N ASN A 311 10.41 -8.09 -20.48
CA ASN A 311 9.05 -7.59 -20.32
C ASN A 311 9.03 -6.20 -19.64
N PRO A 312 9.54 -5.15 -20.32
CA PRO A 312 9.76 -3.84 -19.72
C PRO A 312 8.47 -3.11 -19.29
N THR A 313 7.32 -3.53 -19.82
CA THR A 313 6.02 -2.95 -19.52
C THR A 313 5.21 -3.75 -18.50
N GLU A 314 5.64 -4.96 -18.13
CA GLU A 314 4.93 -5.77 -17.14
C GLU A 314 4.79 -5.06 -15.76
N PRO A 315 5.81 -4.35 -15.22
CA PRO A 315 5.65 -3.65 -13.95
C PRO A 315 4.58 -2.55 -13.96
N PHE A 316 4.22 -2.00 -15.12
CA PHE A 316 3.16 -0.99 -15.21
C PHE A 316 1.77 -1.57 -14.95
N ARG A 317 1.60 -2.89 -15.04
CA ARG A 317 0.37 -3.60 -14.69
C ARG A 317 0.22 -3.85 -13.18
N PHE A 318 1.16 -3.38 -12.35
CA PHE A 318 1.14 -3.50 -10.88
C PHE A 318 1.38 -2.16 -10.18
N GLY A 319 1.11 -2.09 -8.89
CA GLY A 319 1.15 -0.86 -8.09
C GLY A 319 -0.19 -0.12 -8.12
N TRP A 320 -1.29 -0.87 -8.18
CA TRP A 320 -2.65 -0.36 -8.25
C TRP A 320 -3.47 -0.80 -7.04
N ILE A 321 -4.52 -0.04 -6.72
CA ILE A 321 -5.62 -0.57 -5.93
C ILE A 321 -6.40 -1.59 -6.76
N VAL A 322 -6.62 -2.77 -6.20
CA VAL A 322 -7.41 -3.85 -6.81
C VAL A 322 -8.70 -4.03 -6.03
N GLU A 323 -9.84 -3.95 -6.73
CA GLU A 323 -11.16 -4.16 -6.15
C GLU A 323 -11.60 -5.62 -6.31
N ILE A 324 -12.10 -6.21 -5.22
CA ILE A 324 -12.56 -7.59 -5.13
C ILE A 324 -14.00 -7.58 -4.62
N ASP A 325 -14.88 -8.33 -5.28
CA ASP A 325 -16.21 -8.63 -4.76
C ASP A 325 -16.14 -9.86 -3.85
N PRO A 326 -16.23 -9.70 -2.51
CA PRO A 326 -16.13 -10.84 -1.60
C PRO A 326 -17.32 -11.79 -1.71
N LEU A 327 -18.47 -11.32 -2.18
CA LEU A 327 -19.71 -12.10 -2.23
C LEU A 327 -19.88 -12.90 -3.51
N ASP A 328 -19.09 -12.60 -4.55
CA ASP A 328 -19.12 -13.29 -5.83
C ASP A 328 -17.73 -13.81 -6.23
N PRO A 329 -17.37 -15.04 -5.81
CA PRO A 329 -16.08 -15.64 -6.09
C PRO A 329 -15.87 -15.95 -7.59
N SER A 330 -16.90 -15.81 -8.45
CA SER A 330 -16.77 -15.99 -9.90
C SER A 330 -16.28 -14.74 -10.62
N ARG A 331 -16.40 -13.57 -9.99
CA ARG A 331 -15.96 -12.31 -10.58
C ARG A 331 -14.43 -12.19 -10.54
N ALA A 332 -13.87 -11.67 -11.62
CA ALA A 332 -12.47 -11.29 -11.66
C ALA A 332 -12.26 -10.06 -10.75
N PRO A 333 -11.15 -10.01 -9.98
CA PRO A 333 -10.69 -8.78 -9.38
C PRO A 333 -10.39 -7.72 -10.45
N VAL A 334 -10.44 -6.43 -10.11
CA VAL A 334 -10.26 -5.33 -11.05
C VAL A 334 -9.24 -4.31 -10.54
N LYS A 335 -8.18 -4.03 -11.30
CA LYS A 335 -7.25 -2.93 -11.03
C LYS A 335 -7.92 -1.60 -11.39
N ARG A 336 -8.02 -0.68 -10.41
CA ARG A 336 -8.73 0.61 -10.55
C ARG A 336 -7.75 1.73 -10.88
N THR A 337 -7.46 1.88 -12.17
CA THR A 337 -6.37 2.75 -12.61
C THR A 337 -6.60 4.25 -12.37
N ALA A 338 -7.85 4.69 -12.18
CA ALA A 338 -8.16 6.09 -11.86
C ALA A 338 -7.60 6.54 -10.50
N LEU A 339 -7.26 5.60 -9.62
CA LEU A 339 -6.65 5.85 -8.31
C LEU A 339 -5.13 6.08 -8.40
N GLY A 340 -4.53 5.90 -9.59
CA GLY A 340 -3.10 6.13 -9.84
C GLY A 340 -2.21 4.95 -9.46
N ARG A 341 -0.99 4.95 -10.01
CA ARG A 341 0.01 3.91 -9.79
C ARG A 341 1.17 4.39 -8.94
N PHE A 342 1.34 3.80 -7.76
CA PHE A 342 2.39 4.06 -6.78
C PHE A 342 2.41 2.93 -5.73
N ALA A 343 3.28 3.00 -4.72
CA ALA A 343 3.37 1.96 -3.69
C ALA A 343 2.24 2.18 -2.68
N HIS A 344 1.04 1.71 -3.01
CA HIS A 344 -0.14 1.96 -2.19
C HIS A 344 -0.02 1.19 -0.88
N GLU A 345 -0.05 1.89 0.25
CA GLU A 345 -0.26 1.23 1.54
C GLU A 345 -1.69 0.67 1.60
N GLY A 346 -2.66 1.53 1.38
CA GLY A 346 -4.07 1.24 1.58
C GLY A 346 -4.96 2.25 0.86
N ALA A 347 -6.27 2.05 0.94
CA ALA A 347 -7.23 2.91 0.28
C ALA A 347 -8.49 3.08 1.13
N SER A 348 -8.61 4.20 1.84
CA SER A 348 -9.74 4.47 2.74
C SER A 348 -10.83 5.28 2.03
N PRO A 349 -11.96 4.67 1.62
CA PRO A 349 -13.03 5.35 0.90
C PRO A 349 -14.01 5.98 1.88
N VAL A 350 -14.44 7.21 1.59
CA VAL A 350 -15.52 7.90 2.31
C VAL A 350 -16.52 8.53 1.35
N VAL A 351 -17.79 8.55 1.76
CA VAL A 351 -18.82 9.31 1.05
C VAL A 351 -18.74 10.76 1.52
N ALA A 352 -18.36 11.66 0.62
CA ALA A 352 -18.31 13.09 0.89
C ALA A 352 -19.72 13.66 1.09
N HIS A 353 -19.81 14.87 1.65
CA HIS A 353 -21.11 15.55 1.89
C HIS A 353 -21.94 15.76 0.62
N ASP A 354 -21.28 15.85 -0.54
CA ASP A 354 -21.94 15.95 -1.83
C ASP A 354 -22.25 14.57 -2.45
N GLY A 355 -22.15 13.48 -1.69
CA GLY A 355 -22.48 12.13 -2.12
C GLY A 355 -21.47 11.48 -3.08
N ARG A 356 -20.39 12.16 -3.49
CA ARG A 356 -19.30 11.53 -4.24
C ARG A 356 -18.41 10.74 -3.29
N VAL A 357 -17.64 9.81 -3.85
CA VAL A 357 -16.72 8.96 -3.09
C VAL A 357 -15.34 9.60 -3.16
N ALA A 358 -14.75 9.87 -2.00
CA ALA A 358 -13.34 10.24 -1.90
C ALA A 358 -12.54 9.05 -1.39
N VAL A 359 -11.38 8.77 -1.97
CA VAL A 359 -10.47 7.71 -1.51
C VAL A 359 -9.13 8.36 -1.17
N TYR A 360 -8.65 8.17 0.05
CA TYR A 360 -7.36 8.69 0.49
C TYR A 360 -6.33 7.56 0.53
N MET A 361 -5.12 7.83 0.02
CA MET A 361 -4.08 6.82 -0.22
C MET A 361 -2.69 7.38 0.12
N GLY A 362 -1.90 6.58 0.82
CA GLY A 362 -0.47 6.81 1.04
C GLY A 362 0.38 6.13 -0.05
N ASP A 363 1.52 6.73 -0.37
CA ASP A 363 2.57 6.12 -1.20
C ASP A 363 3.77 5.83 -0.30
N ASP A 364 3.90 4.59 0.18
CA ASP A 364 4.87 4.22 1.21
C ASP A 364 6.30 4.09 0.63
N ASP A 365 6.88 5.24 0.32
CA ASP A 365 8.30 5.37 0.08
C ASP A 365 8.78 6.73 0.59
N LYS A 366 10.08 6.79 0.86
CA LYS A 366 10.73 8.00 1.38
C LYS A 366 10.60 9.10 0.36
N PHE A 367 10.06 10.23 0.81
CA PHE A 367 9.88 11.45 0.01
C PHE A 367 8.87 11.33 -1.14
N GLU A 368 8.02 10.30 -1.13
CA GLU A 368 6.84 10.25 -1.98
C GLU A 368 5.65 10.92 -1.28
N HIS A 369 4.40 10.62 -1.67
CA HIS A 369 3.31 11.58 -1.52
C HIS A 369 2.01 10.99 -0.94
N VAL A 370 1.12 11.88 -0.47
CA VAL A 370 -0.26 11.51 -0.09
C VAL A 370 -1.21 11.91 -1.21
N TYR A 371 -2.09 10.98 -1.58
CA TYR A 371 -3.02 11.13 -2.70
C TYR A 371 -4.48 11.12 -2.23
N LYS A 372 -5.34 11.68 -3.08
CA LYS A 372 -6.79 11.66 -2.92
C LYS A 372 -7.44 11.47 -4.28
N PHE A 373 -8.28 10.46 -4.43
CA PHE A 373 -9.21 10.34 -5.55
C PHE A 373 -10.58 10.90 -5.16
N VAL A 374 -11.31 11.49 -6.11
CA VAL A 374 -12.73 11.84 -5.95
C VAL A 374 -13.49 11.37 -7.19
N SER A 375 -14.51 10.53 -6.99
CA SER A 375 -15.35 10.03 -8.08
C SER A 375 -16.10 11.16 -8.78
N GLU A 376 -16.39 10.97 -10.06
CA GLU A 376 -17.28 11.85 -10.83
C GLU A 376 -18.74 11.60 -10.42
N GLY A 377 -19.12 10.31 -10.38
CA GLY A 377 -20.45 9.86 -9.97
C GLY A 377 -20.67 9.91 -8.46
N ARG A 378 -21.94 9.83 -8.05
CA ARG A 378 -22.37 9.79 -6.66
C ARG A 378 -22.63 8.36 -6.22
N PHE A 379 -22.32 8.05 -4.97
CA PHE A 379 -22.67 6.79 -4.33
C PHE A 379 -24.20 6.61 -4.28
N ASN A 380 -24.66 5.45 -4.72
CA ASN A 380 -26.04 5.03 -4.64
C ASN A 380 -26.21 3.91 -3.60
N ALA A 381 -26.67 4.26 -2.40
CA ALA A 381 -26.91 3.32 -1.32
C ALA A 381 -28.03 2.29 -1.60
N LYS A 382 -28.89 2.55 -2.60
CA LYS A 382 -30.02 1.68 -2.95
C LYS A 382 -29.71 0.70 -4.07
N ASN A 383 -28.57 0.85 -4.75
CA ASN A 383 -28.18 0.01 -5.87
C ASN A 383 -26.66 -0.17 -5.91
N ALA A 384 -26.17 -1.25 -5.30
CA ALA A 384 -24.75 -1.57 -5.28
C ALA A 384 -24.15 -1.71 -6.69
N ALA A 385 -24.92 -2.27 -7.65
CA ALA A 385 -24.47 -2.43 -9.03
C ALA A 385 -24.26 -1.10 -9.75
N ALA A 386 -25.00 -0.04 -9.38
CA ALA A 386 -24.79 1.31 -9.92
C ALA A 386 -23.46 1.93 -9.47
N ASN A 387 -22.81 1.37 -8.44
CA ASN A 387 -21.54 1.85 -7.91
C ASN A 387 -20.32 1.15 -8.54
N ARG A 388 -20.55 0.11 -9.35
CA ARG A 388 -19.51 -0.82 -9.84
C ARG A 388 -18.31 -0.13 -10.48
N ASP A 389 -18.56 0.95 -11.22
CA ASP A 389 -17.54 1.63 -12.02
C ASP A 389 -17.21 3.03 -11.45
N LEU A 390 -17.64 3.35 -10.21
CA LEU A 390 -17.38 4.66 -9.58
C LEU A 390 -15.89 4.95 -9.39
N LEU A 391 -15.07 3.91 -9.21
CA LEU A 391 -13.61 4.03 -9.08
C LEU A 391 -12.89 4.09 -10.43
N ASP A 392 -13.60 4.06 -11.56
CA ASP A 392 -13.01 4.22 -12.89
C ASP A 392 -13.12 5.67 -13.41
N HIS A 393 -14.03 6.47 -12.83
CA HIS A 393 -14.36 7.81 -13.29
C HIS A 393 -14.25 8.83 -12.17
N GLY A 394 -13.31 9.76 -12.30
CA GLY A 394 -13.08 10.81 -11.31
C GLY A 394 -11.76 11.55 -11.53
N ALA A 395 -11.31 12.24 -10.50
CA ALA A 395 -10.06 12.98 -10.51
C ALA A 395 -9.14 12.52 -9.38
N LEU A 396 -7.88 12.24 -9.73
CA LEU A 396 -6.81 12.00 -8.77
C LEU A 396 -6.12 13.32 -8.43
N PHE A 397 -5.79 13.49 -7.15
CA PHE A 397 -5.11 14.65 -6.61
C PHE A 397 -3.93 14.20 -5.75
N VAL A 398 -2.93 15.06 -5.62
CA VAL A 398 -1.82 14.91 -4.68
C VAL A 398 -1.75 16.09 -3.70
N ALA A 399 -1.35 15.82 -2.46
CA ALA A 399 -1.24 16.83 -1.43
C ALA A 399 -0.01 17.74 -1.64
N ARG A 400 -0.22 19.05 -1.48
CA ARG A 400 0.81 20.02 -1.11
C ARG A 400 0.44 20.65 0.21
N PHE A 401 1.32 20.56 1.20
CA PHE A 401 1.23 21.27 2.46
C PHE A 401 2.03 22.57 2.39
N ASP A 402 1.78 23.48 3.34
CA ASP A 402 2.59 24.67 3.57
C ASP A 402 2.96 24.83 5.05
N ALA A 403 3.96 25.68 5.33
CA ALA A 403 4.44 25.93 6.68
C ALA A 403 3.37 26.53 7.62
N SER A 404 2.30 27.11 7.07
CA SER A 404 1.19 27.66 7.87
C SER A 404 0.29 26.58 8.46
N GLY A 405 0.38 25.35 7.94
CA GLY A 405 -0.44 24.22 8.36
C GLY A 405 -1.69 24.04 7.54
N ARG A 406 -1.75 24.74 6.42
CA ARG A 406 -2.74 24.55 5.38
C ARG A 406 -2.14 23.64 4.32
N GLY A 407 -3.02 23.13 3.47
CA GLY A 407 -2.64 22.37 2.31
C GLY A 407 -3.67 22.51 1.21
N GLN A 408 -3.30 22.04 0.03
CA GLN A 408 -4.14 22.01 -1.14
C GLN A 408 -3.98 20.68 -1.89
N TRP A 409 -5.03 20.29 -2.59
CA TRP A 409 -5.05 19.13 -3.46
C TRP A 409 -4.76 19.58 -4.89
N LEU A 410 -3.66 19.11 -5.47
CA LEU A 410 -3.24 19.42 -6.84
C LEU A 410 -3.77 18.33 -7.79
N PRO A 411 -4.56 18.67 -8.82
CA PRO A 411 -5.11 17.68 -9.73
C PRO A 411 -4.05 17.09 -10.65
N LEU A 412 -4.00 15.76 -10.76
CA LEU A 412 -3.17 15.02 -11.71
C LEU A 412 -3.94 14.87 -13.02
N THR A 413 -4.05 15.96 -13.78
CA THR A 413 -4.79 16.01 -15.04
C THR A 413 -3.84 16.24 -16.22
N TYR A 414 -3.93 15.41 -17.24
CA TYR A 414 -3.27 15.64 -18.52
C TYR A 414 -3.82 16.92 -19.17
N ASP A 415 -2.93 17.81 -19.59
CA ASP A 415 -3.26 19.02 -20.33
C ASP A 415 -2.13 19.31 -21.34
N PRO A 416 -2.39 19.32 -22.66
CA PRO A 416 -1.38 19.64 -23.67
C PRO A 416 -0.67 20.98 -23.46
N LYS A 417 -1.31 21.94 -22.77
CA LYS A 417 -0.74 23.27 -22.45
C LYS A 417 -0.26 23.37 -20.99
N GLY A 418 -0.58 22.38 -20.17
CA GLY A 418 -0.24 22.32 -18.77
C GLY A 418 1.12 21.67 -18.51
N PRO A 419 1.49 21.49 -17.24
CA PRO A 419 2.76 20.87 -16.87
C PRO A 419 2.79 19.35 -17.14
N LEU A 420 1.63 18.69 -17.18
CA LEU A 420 1.51 17.25 -17.44
C LEU A 420 1.12 17.04 -18.92
N ASN A 421 2.13 17.08 -19.80
CA ASN A 421 1.96 17.04 -21.25
C ASN A 421 3.01 16.13 -21.92
N ALA A 422 2.96 16.03 -23.25
CA ALA A 422 3.84 15.15 -24.02
C ALA A 422 5.33 15.52 -23.90
N ALA A 423 5.66 16.81 -23.76
CA ALA A 423 7.05 17.25 -23.56
C ALA A 423 7.60 16.84 -22.18
N ALA A 424 6.73 16.68 -21.18
CA ALA A 424 7.06 16.13 -19.88
C ALA A 424 6.94 14.59 -19.83
N GLY A 425 6.69 13.95 -20.98
CA GLY A 425 6.59 12.51 -21.11
C GLY A 425 5.23 11.93 -20.72
N PHE A 426 4.13 12.67 -20.87
CA PHE A 426 2.77 12.16 -20.68
C PHE A 426 1.97 12.34 -21.96
N HIS A 427 1.45 11.27 -22.58
CA HIS A 427 0.69 11.40 -23.83
C HIS A 427 -0.82 11.54 -23.63
N ASP A 428 -1.33 11.01 -22.53
CA ASP A 428 -2.75 11.02 -22.17
C ASP A 428 -2.93 10.90 -20.64
N GLN A 429 -4.17 10.87 -20.19
CA GLN A 429 -4.52 10.72 -18.77
C GLN A 429 -4.09 9.35 -18.21
N GLY A 430 -4.10 8.30 -19.02
CA GLY A 430 -3.66 6.97 -18.60
C GLY A 430 -2.18 6.97 -18.22
N GLU A 431 -1.34 7.59 -19.04
CA GLU A 431 0.08 7.75 -18.74
C GLU A 431 0.37 8.63 -17.53
N VAL A 432 -0.45 9.67 -17.27
CA VAL A 432 -0.36 10.46 -16.02
C VAL A 432 -0.57 9.57 -14.80
N LEU A 433 -1.54 8.65 -14.87
CA LEU A 433 -1.85 7.74 -13.77
C LEU A 433 -0.82 6.61 -13.62
N ILE A 434 -0.32 6.04 -14.72
CA ILE A 434 0.77 5.04 -14.71
C ILE A 434 2.05 5.63 -14.10
N LYS A 435 2.32 6.91 -14.37
CA LYS A 435 3.50 7.65 -13.92
C LYS A 435 3.14 8.67 -12.82
N ALA A 436 2.22 8.32 -11.92
CA ALA A 436 1.68 9.24 -10.92
C ALA A 436 2.75 9.90 -10.04
N ARG A 437 3.77 9.15 -9.57
CA ARG A 437 4.93 9.71 -8.84
C ARG A 437 5.63 10.84 -9.61
N ALA A 438 5.88 10.64 -10.91
CA ALA A 438 6.49 11.65 -11.77
C ALA A 438 5.59 12.88 -11.94
N ALA A 439 4.29 12.66 -12.17
CA ALA A 439 3.31 13.73 -12.30
C ALA A 439 3.20 14.55 -11.01
N ALA A 440 3.11 13.89 -9.86
CA ALA A 440 3.02 14.51 -8.54
C ALA A 440 4.25 15.36 -8.21
N THR A 441 5.45 14.80 -8.42
CA THR A 441 6.70 15.56 -8.26
C THR A 441 6.69 16.79 -9.17
N LEU A 442 6.35 16.64 -10.45
CA LEU A 442 6.31 17.75 -11.40
C LEU A 442 5.30 18.84 -11.01
N LEU A 443 4.16 18.47 -10.44
CA LEU A 443 3.21 19.41 -9.89
C LEU A 443 3.72 20.11 -8.63
N GLY A 444 4.76 19.57 -7.99
CA GLY A 444 5.37 20.05 -6.75
C GLY A 444 4.58 19.63 -5.52
N ALA A 445 4.15 18.36 -5.47
CA ALA A 445 3.64 17.73 -4.26
C ALA A 445 4.64 17.83 -3.10
N THR A 446 4.15 17.75 -1.86
CA THR A 446 5.05 17.74 -0.70
C THR A 446 5.68 16.36 -0.53
N PRO A 447 7.01 16.24 -0.45
CA PRO A 447 7.68 14.99 -0.09
C PRO A 447 7.37 14.60 1.36
N MET A 448 6.93 13.36 1.59
CA MET A 448 6.43 12.85 2.87
C MET A 448 7.38 11.81 3.50
N ASP A 449 7.21 11.57 4.80
CA ASP A 449 7.97 10.55 5.52
C ASP A 449 7.23 9.23 5.54
N ARG A 450 7.31 8.48 4.42
CA ARG A 450 6.71 7.14 4.29
C ARG A 450 5.24 7.13 4.75
N PRO A 451 4.35 7.79 3.98
CA PRO A 451 2.93 7.79 4.28
C PRO A 451 2.37 6.38 4.07
N GLU A 452 2.14 5.69 5.19
CA GLU A 452 1.51 4.37 5.28
C GLU A 452 -0.03 4.57 5.35
N ASP A 453 -0.69 4.00 6.36
CA ASP A 453 -2.14 3.99 6.49
C ASP A 453 -2.74 5.39 6.52
N VAL A 454 -3.81 5.57 5.74
CA VAL A 454 -4.60 6.80 5.73
C VAL A 454 -6.02 6.49 6.13
N GLU A 455 -6.47 7.04 7.26
CA GLU A 455 -7.82 6.78 7.77
C GLU A 455 -8.66 8.04 7.92
N ALA A 456 -9.89 7.95 7.42
CA ALA A 456 -10.87 9.00 7.55
C ALA A 456 -11.78 8.72 8.74
N ASN A 457 -11.75 9.59 9.75
CA ASN A 457 -12.62 9.47 10.90
C ASN A 457 -14.10 9.69 10.48
N PRO A 458 -14.97 8.68 10.62
CA PRO A 458 -16.33 8.75 10.08
C PRO A 458 -17.24 9.72 10.85
N VAL A 459 -16.85 10.14 12.06
CA VAL A 459 -17.62 11.06 12.91
C VAL A 459 -17.27 12.52 12.62
N THR A 460 -15.98 12.80 12.45
CA THR A 460 -15.46 14.18 12.35
C THR A 460 -15.06 14.58 10.93
N GLY A 461 -14.92 13.61 10.03
CA GLY A 461 -14.37 13.81 8.68
C GLY A 461 -12.88 14.17 8.66
N ARG A 462 -12.17 14.09 9.81
CA ARG A 462 -10.72 14.31 9.87
C ARG A 462 -9.99 13.13 9.24
N ILE A 463 -8.94 13.44 8.48
CA ILE A 463 -8.05 12.45 7.87
C ILE A 463 -6.79 12.34 8.73
N TYR A 464 -6.40 11.10 9.03
CA TYR A 464 -5.20 10.74 9.77
C TYR A 464 -4.28 9.98 8.81
N VAL A 465 -2.99 10.33 8.80
CA VAL A 465 -1.98 9.69 7.95
C VAL A 465 -0.87 9.23 8.88
N ALA A 466 -0.56 7.93 8.87
CA ALA A 466 0.62 7.40 9.51
C ALA A 466 1.87 7.77 8.68
N CYS A 467 2.89 8.32 9.32
CA CYS A 467 4.19 8.60 8.69
C CYS A 467 5.24 7.86 9.50
N THR A 468 5.67 6.70 9.03
CA THR A 468 6.29 5.67 9.86
C THR A 468 7.73 6.02 10.24
N ARG A 469 8.55 6.38 9.24
CA ARG A 469 9.99 6.60 9.39
C ARG A 469 10.58 7.17 8.11
N ASN A 470 11.56 8.06 8.25
CA ASN A 470 12.43 8.44 7.15
C ASN A 470 13.83 8.81 7.65
N GLU A 471 14.77 7.87 7.60
CA GLU A 471 16.15 8.11 8.04
C GLU A 471 16.99 8.93 7.04
N GLN A 472 16.47 9.19 5.84
CA GLN A 472 17.10 10.10 4.87
C GLN A 472 16.70 11.56 5.10
N ARG A 473 15.77 11.82 6.03
CA ARG A 473 15.40 13.18 6.43
C ARG A 473 16.60 13.87 7.08
N THR A 474 16.95 15.04 6.55
CA THR A 474 17.96 15.94 7.11
C THR A 474 17.36 17.30 7.42
N ALA A 475 18.04 18.10 8.25
CA ALA A 475 17.58 19.45 8.62
C ALA A 475 17.58 20.47 7.46
N SER A 476 18.20 20.13 6.32
CA SER A 476 18.33 21.02 5.17
C SER A 476 17.33 20.65 4.09
N SER A 477 16.74 21.66 3.46
CA SER A 477 15.85 21.43 2.33
C SER A 477 16.62 20.92 1.12
N ASN A 478 16.21 19.76 0.59
CA ASN A 478 16.77 19.25 -0.66
C ASN A 478 15.93 19.77 -1.84
N LYS A 479 16.59 20.50 -2.73
CA LYS A 479 16.03 20.90 -4.03
C LYS A 479 16.67 20.07 -5.13
N GLY A 480 15.86 19.64 -6.08
CA GLY A 480 16.30 18.96 -7.29
C GLY A 480 15.65 19.58 -8.51
N THR A 481 16.29 19.42 -9.67
CA THR A 481 15.68 19.78 -10.95
C THR A 481 15.04 18.53 -11.55
N TYR A 482 13.73 18.59 -11.83
CA TYR A 482 12.99 17.54 -12.52
C TYR A 482 12.24 18.11 -13.72
N ALA A 483 12.46 17.54 -14.91
CA ALA A 483 11.91 18.02 -16.19
C ALA A 483 12.08 19.56 -16.38
N GLY A 484 13.27 20.07 -16.02
CA GLY A 484 13.61 21.50 -16.16
C GLY A 484 12.99 22.44 -15.11
N ARG A 485 12.36 21.90 -14.05
CA ARG A 485 11.80 22.69 -12.95
C ARG A 485 12.52 22.40 -11.64
N ASP A 486 12.84 23.46 -10.89
CA ASP A 486 13.39 23.34 -9.54
C ASP A 486 12.27 23.06 -8.54
N LEU A 487 12.36 21.92 -7.87
CA LEU A 487 11.33 21.36 -7.01
C LEU A 487 11.96 20.88 -5.70
N ASP A 488 11.16 20.88 -4.64
CA ASP A 488 11.56 20.23 -3.39
C ASP A 488 11.50 18.71 -3.60
N THR A 489 12.60 18.02 -3.35
CA THR A 489 12.72 16.55 -3.52
C THR A 489 13.04 15.83 -2.21
N GLY A 490 13.00 16.57 -1.09
CA GLY A 490 13.20 16.05 0.24
C GLY A 490 12.52 16.95 1.29
N PRO A 491 13.05 17.02 2.52
CA PRO A 491 12.47 17.86 3.58
C PRO A 491 12.29 19.30 3.12
N ASN A 492 11.20 19.96 3.54
CA ASN A 492 10.96 21.37 3.23
C ASN A 492 10.14 22.03 4.33
N ALA A 493 9.94 23.35 4.29
CA ALA A 493 9.24 24.05 5.37
C ALA A 493 7.78 23.59 5.61
N ALA A 494 7.17 22.93 4.63
CA ALA A 494 5.80 22.40 4.71
C ALA A 494 5.73 21.02 5.37
N ASN A 495 6.75 20.20 5.15
CA ASN A 495 7.02 18.96 5.86
C ASN A 495 8.45 19.04 6.42
N PRO A 496 8.64 19.83 7.50
CA PRO A 496 9.95 20.24 8.05
C PRO A 496 10.75 19.13 8.75
#